data_AF-A0A645EQM4-F1
#
_entry.id   AF-A0A645EQM4-F1
#
_cell.length_a   1.000
_cell.length_b   1.000
_cell.length_c   1.000
_cell.angle_alpha   90.00
_cell.angle_beta   90.00
_cell.angle_gamma   90.00
#
_symmetry.space_group_name_H-M   'P 1'
#
loop_
_entity.id
_entity.type
_entity.pdbx_description
1 polymer ?
#
loop_
_entity_poly.entity_id
_entity_poly.type
_entity_poly.pdbx_seq_one_letter_code
_entity_poly.pdbx_strand_id
1 'polypeptide(L)'
;MSALGGMAAIEHKFGIADAGVRRDLDHAFEMTRDLVTDLCVSGFALHSSRFEDSDAQKHKQEQAVVVEVERYYRQVKGILATHKDFLEEVAQQLAKTGYLTAQNLKKIKETVPSLLYNQPMEG
;
A
#
# COMPACT_ATOMS: atom_id res chain seq x y z
N MET A 1 4.69 -0.67 0.82
CA MET A 1 4.02 0.38 0.04
C MET A 1 2.82 0.93 0.82
N SER A 2 3.08 1.69 1.88
CA SER A 2 2.04 2.21 2.81
C SER A 2 1.22 3.37 2.24
N ALA A 3 1.79 4.13 1.29
CA ALA A 3 1.14 5.28 0.66
C ALA A 3 -0.22 4.93 0.01
N LEU A 4 -0.34 3.73 -0.55
CA LEU A 4 -1.59 3.25 -1.15
C LEU A 4 -2.70 2.90 -0.14
N GLY A 5 -2.39 2.89 1.17
CA GLY A 5 -3.29 2.49 2.24
C GLY A 5 -4.52 3.38 2.36
N GLY A 6 -4.35 4.71 2.25
CA GLY A 6 -5.47 5.66 2.34
C GLY A 6 -6.51 5.44 1.25
N MET A 7 -6.06 5.43 -0.01
CA MET A 7 -6.91 5.17 -1.16
C MET A 7 -7.64 3.82 -1.05
N ALA A 8 -6.92 2.76 -0.70
CA ALA A 8 -7.48 1.42 -0.57
C ALA A 8 -8.52 1.34 0.56
N ALA A 9 -8.31 2.06 1.67
CA ALA A 9 -9.26 2.09 2.80
C ALA A 9 -10.57 2.81 2.43
N ILE A 10 -10.49 3.94 1.72
CA ILE A 10 -11.68 4.67 1.25
C ILE A 10 -12.46 3.85 0.22
N GLU A 11 -11.77 3.28 -0.78
CA GLU A 11 -12.42 2.40 -1.77
C GLU A 11 -13.10 1.21 -1.07
N HIS A 12 -12.43 0.59 -0.09
CA HIS A 12 -12.99 -0.54 0.64
C HIS A 12 -14.23 -0.18 1.48
N LYS A 13 -14.24 0.99 2.12
CA LYS A 13 -15.34 1.43 3.01
C LYS A 13 -16.53 1.99 2.23
N PHE A 14 -16.27 2.78 1.19
CA PHE A 14 -17.29 3.60 0.52
C PHE A 14 -17.55 3.19 -0.93
N GLY A 15 -16.73 2.33 -1.53
CA GLY A 15 -16.88 1.92 -2.93
C GLY A 15 -16.59 3.03 -3.95
N ILE A 16 -15.98 4.13 -3.52
CA ILE A 16 -15.63 5.28 -4.37
C ILE A 16 -14.12 5.52 -4.33
N ALA A 17 -13.60 6.10 -5.41
CA ALA A 17 -12.21 6.56 -5.44
C ALA A 17 -12.03 7.78 -4.53
N ASP A 18 -10.93 7.81 -3.78
CA ASP A 18 -10.56 8.94 -2.93
C ASP A 18 -10.03 10.12 -3.76
N ALA A 19 -10.43 11.34 -3.42
CA ALA A 19 -9.99 12.58 -4.06
C ALA A 19 -8.72 13.19 -3.42
N GLY A 20 -8.32 12.75 -2.22
CA GLY A 20 -7.21 13.31 -1.45
C GLY A 20 -5.82 12.69 -1.69
N VAL A 21 -5.72 11.68 -2.56
CA VAL A 21 -4.58 10.74 -2.61
C VAL A 21 -3.43 11.13 -3.51
N ARG A 22 -3.45 12.33 -4.11
CA ARG A 22 -2.45 12.72 -5.13
C ARG A 22 -1.01 12.54 -4.63
N ARG A 23 -0.69 13.08 -3.45
CA ARG A 23 0.67 12.98 -2.88
C ARG A 23 1.08 11.53 -2.58
N ASP A 24 0.13 10.72 -2.16
CA ASP A 24 0.38 9.30 -1.87
C ASP A 24 0.63 8.51 -3.15
N LEU A 25 -0.10 8.82 -4.23
CA LEU A 25 0.13 8.24 -5.55
C LEU A 25 1.48 8.67 -6.12
N ASP A 26 1.79 9.97 -6.12
CA ASP A 26 3.08 10.48 -6.59
C ASP A 26 4.23 9.75 -5.87
N HIS A 27 4.13 9.62 -4.55
CA HIS A 27 5.13 8.92 -3.75
C HIS A 27 5.18 7.41 -4.02
N ALA A 28 4.03 6.75 -4.22
CA ALA A 28 4.00 5.33 -4.57
C ALA A 28 4.65 5.05 -5.93
N PHE A 29 4.37 5.90 -6.92
CA PHE A 29 4.96 5.79 -8.25
C PHE A 29 6.46 6.09 -8.25
N GLU A 30 6.90 7.10 -7.51
CA GLU A 30 8.32 7.44 -7.34
C GLU A 30 9.10 6.27 -6.71
N MET A 31 8.67 5.79 -5.53
CA MET A 31 9.36 4.66 -4.88
C MET A 31 9.37 3.41 -5.76
N THR A 32 8.28 3.13 -6.49
CA THR A 32 8.22 1.94 -7.35
C THR A 32 9.14 2.08 -8.55
N ARG A 33 9.31 3.30 -9.08
CA ARG A 33 10.29 3.57 -10.13
C ARG A 33 11.68 3.19 -9.68
N ASP A 34 12.11 3.63 -8.50
CA ASP A 34 13.43 3.28 -7.95
C ASP A 34 13.59 1.76 -7.79
N LEU A 35 12.55 1.06 -7.34
CA LEU A 35 12.59 -0.41 -7.25
C LEU A 35 12.78 -1.06 -8.63
N VAL A 36 12.07 -0.56 -9.65
CA VAL A 36 12.10 -1.12 -11.01
C VAL A 36 13.41 -0.80 -11.72
N THR A 37 13.88 0.45 -11.65
CA THR A 37 15.03 0.93 -12.43
C THR A 37 16.36 0.72 -11.73
N ASP A 38 16.40 0.82 -10.40
CA ASP A 38 17.67 0.82 -9.68
C ASP A 38 17.91 -0.53 -8.99
N LEU A 39 16.84 -1.10 -8.41
CA LEU A 39 16.91 -2.41 -7.76
C LEU A 39 16.48 -3.58 -8.65
N CYS A 40 16.04 -3.30 -9.89
CA CYS A 40 15.72 -4.31 -10.90
C CYS A 40 14.69 -5.36 -10.45
N VAL A 41 13.70 -5.00 -9.62
CA VAL A 41 12.72 -5.95 -9.08
C VAL A 41 11.87 -6.63 -10.17
N SER A 42 11.75 -5.99 -11.34
CA SER A 42 11.05 -6.51 -12.52
C SER A 42 12.02 -7.01 -13.61
N GLY A 43 13.28 -7.28 -13.24
CA GLY A 43 14.34 -7.77 -14.12
C GLY A 43 15.33 -6.69 -14.57
N PHE A 44 16.52 -7.11 -14.97
CA PHE A 44 17.65 -6.22 -15.30
C PHE A 44 17.48 -5.42 -16.59
N ALA A 45 16.55 -5.82 -17.47
CA ALA A 45 16.34 -5.15 -18.75
C ALA A 45 15.81 -3.71 -18.60
N LEU A 46 15.31 -3.36 -17.42
CA LEU A 46 14.72 -2.06 -17.10
C LEU A 46 15.70 -1.14 -16.36
N HIS A 47 16.93 -1.61 -16.11
CA HIS A 47 17.91 -0.85 -15.34
C HIS A 47 18.18 0.50 -15.97
N SER A 48 18.11 1.56 -15.16
CA SER A 48 18.55 2.90 -15.57
C SER A 48 20.06 2.97 -15.46
N SER A 49 20.73 3.26 -16.58
CA SER A 49 22.18 3.34 -16.62
C SER A 49 22.67 4.74 -16.21
N ARG A 50 23.99 4.93 -16.12
CA ARG A 50 24.58 6.26 -15.89
C ARG A 50 24.22 7.28 -16.98
N PHE A 51 23.84 6.82 -18.17
CA PHE A 51 23.42 7.67 -19.28
C PHE A 51 21.91 7.82 -19.30
N GLU A 52 21.43 8.91 -19.88
CA GLU A 52 20.00 9.13 -20.05
C GLU A 52 19.37 8.01 -20.88
N ASP A 53 18.30 7.43 -20.34
CA ASP A 53 17.54 6.39 -21.00
C ASP A 53 16.87 6.92 -22.27
N SER A 54 16.90 6.09 -23.33
CA SER A 54 16.11 6.36 -24.54
C SER A 54 14.61 6.43 -24.21
N ASP A 55 13.83 7.16 -25.01
CA ASP A 55 12.37 7.23 -24.82
C ASP A 55 11.71 5.85 -24.86
N ALA A 56 12.22 4.94 -25.68
CA ALA A 56 11.75 3.55 -25.72
C ALA A 56 12.00 2.79 -24.41
N GLN A 57 13.11 3.10 -23.72
CA GLN A 57 13.44 2.51 -22.42
C GLN A 57 12.60 3.13 -21.31
N LYS A 58 12.47 4.47 -21.29
CA LYS A 58 11.59 5.19 -20.37
C LYS A 58 10.16 4.66 -20.44
N HIS A 59 9.64 4.45 -21.64
CA HIS A 59 8.30 3.90 -21.83
C HIS A 59 8.14 2.47 -21.26
N LYS A 60 9.15 1.60 -21.42
CA LYS A 60 9.13 0.25 -20.82
C LYS A 60 9.15 0.31 -19.29
N GLN A 61 9.97 1.20 -18.73
CA GLN A 61 10.03 1.41 -17.28
C GLN A 61 8.68 1.91 -16.75
N GLU A 62 8.05 2.88 -17.41
CA GLU A 62 6.73 3.39 -17.03
C GLU A 62 5.66 2.28 -17.00
N GLN A 63 5.62 1.43 -18.03
CA GLN A 63 4.69 0.30 -18.05
C GLN A 63 4.95 -0.68 -16.88
N ALA A 64 6.21 -1.02 -16.62
CA ALA A 64 6.57 -1.90 -15.52
C ALA A 64 6.21 -1.31 -14.15
N VAL A 65 6.45 -0.01 -13.96
CA VAL A 65 6.07 0.71 -12.74
C VAL A 65 4.56 0.65 -12.52
N VAL A 66 3.74 0.90 -13.55
CA VAL A 66 2.28 0.81 -13.44
C VAL A 66 1.85 -0.60 -12.98
N VAL A 67 2.40 -1.64 -13.61
CA VAL A 67 2.08 -3.03 -13.26
C VAL A 67 2.42 -3.34 -11.80
N GLU A 68 3.59 -2.90 -11.33
CA GLU A 68 4.01 -3.11 -9.95
C GLU A 68 3.16 -2.30 -8.97
N VAL A 69 2.89 -1.02 -9.22
CA VAL A 69 2.02 -0.19 -8.37
C VAL A 69 0.64 -0.84 -8.23
N GLU A 70 0.05 -1.32 -9.32
CA GLU A 70 -1.23 -2.04 -9.27
C GLU A 70 -1.14 -3.35 -8.46
N ARG A 71 -0.03 -4.10 -8.60
CA ARG A 71 0.19 -5.33 -7.81
C ARG A 71 0.21 -5.01 -6.32
N TYR A 72 0.96 -4.00 -5.91
CA TYR A 72 0.99 -3.56 -4.52
C TYR A 72 -0.35 -3.00 -4.06
N TYR A 73 -1.09 -2.29 -4.92
CA TYR A 73 -2.44 -1.82 -4.60
C TYR A 73 -3.39 -2.99 -4.27
N ARG A 74 -3.38 -4.05 -5.09
CA ARG A 74 -4.15 -5.28 -4.83
C ARG A 74 -3.75 -5.94 -3.52
N GLN A 75 -2.45 -6.00 -3.21
CA GLN A 75 -1.95 -6.54 -1.94
C GLN A 75 -2.46 -5.74 -0.74
N VAL A 76 -2.38 -4.41 -0.80
CA VAL A 76 -2.89 -3.52 0.24
C VAL A 76 -4.39 -3.72 0.43
N LYS A 77 -5.17 -3.81 -0.65
CA LYS A 77 -6.61 -4.14 -0.58
C LYS A 77 -6.86 -5.48 0.11
N GLY A 78 -6.05 -6.50 -0.18
CA GLY A 78 -6.13 -7.80 0.50
C GLY A 78 -5.86 -7.72 2.00
N ILE A 79 -4.85 -6.96 2.41
CA ILE A 79 -4.52 -6.73 3.83
C ILE A 79 -5.69 -6.02 4.54
N LEU A 80 -6.22 -4.95 3.95
CA LEU A 80 -7.34 -4.20 4.53
C LEU A 80 -8.61 -5.03 4.62
N ALA A 81 -8.91 -5.85 3.61
CA ALA A 81 -10.04 -6.76 3.64
C ALA A 81 -9.91 -7.82 4.74
N THR A 82 -8.69 -8.36 4.92
CA THR A 82 -8.39 -9.35 5.98
C THR A 82 -8.53 -8.74 7.38
N HIS A 83 -8.21 -7.46 7.53
CA HIS A 83 -8.21 -6.76 8.81
C HIS A 83 -9.30 -5.68 8.92
N LYS A 84 -10.44 -5.90 8.24
CA LYS A 84 -11.53 -4.92 8.16
C LYS A 84 -12.05 -4.49 9.53
N ASP A 85 -12.25 -5.44 10.44
CA ASP A 85 -12.78 -5.13 11.78
C ASP A 85 -11.81 -4.27 12.59
N PHE A 86 -10.50 -4.49 12.43
CA PHE A 86 -9.47 -3.67 13.07
C PHE A 86 -9.47 -2.25 12.50
N LEU A 87 -9.56 -2.12 11.17
CA LEU A 87 -9.64 -0.83 10.50
C LEU A 87 -10.88 -0.03 10.96
N GLU A 88 -12.02 -0.69 11.07
CA GLU A 88 -13.28 -0.07 11.51
C GLU A 88 -13.18 0.42 12.96
N GLU A 89 -12.64 -0.38 13.88
CA GLU A 89 -12.49 0.00 15.28
C GLU A 89 -11.50 1.18 15.44
N VAL A 90 -10.39 1.17 14.68
CA VAL A 90 -9.46 2.31 14.63
C VAL A 90 -10.17 3.57 14.14
N ALA A 91 -10.93 3.49 13.06
CA ALA A 91 -11.67 4.64 12.51
C ALA A 91 -12.71 5.17 13.51
N GLN A 92 -13.46 4.28 14.16
CA GLN A 92 -14.47 4.67 15.17
C GLN A 92 -13.85 5.32 16.39
N GLN A 93 -12.75 4.79 16.92
CA GLN A 93 -12.07 5.40 18.07
C GLN A 93 -11.48 6.75 17.69
N LEU A 94 -10.79 6.84 16.55
CA LEU A 94 -10.23 8.10 16.05
C LEU A 94 -11.31 9.18 15.88
N ALA A 95 -12.48 8.82 15.34
CA ALA A 95 -13.60 9.75 15.20
C ALA A 95 -14.14 10.25 16.55
N LYS A 96 -14.12 9.41 17.60
CA LYS A 96 -14.58 9.78 18.94
C LYS A 96 -13.58 10.65 19.70
N THR A 97 -12.29 10.35 19.60
CA THR A 97 -11.25 10.99 20.43
C THR A 97 -10.49 12.10 19.71
N GLY A 98 -10.52 12.13 18.37
CA GLY A 98 -9.75 13.05 17.52
C GLY A 98 -8.26 12.68 17.40
N TYR A 99 -7.76 11.73 18.19
CA TYR A 99 -6.38 11.24 18.15
C TYR A 99 -6.28 9.82 18.72
N LEU A 100 -5.27 9.07 18.29
CA LEU A 100 -4.96 7.75 18.83
C LEU A 100 -3.49 7.68 19.22
N THR A 101 -3.23 7.13 20.41
CA THR A 101 -1.86 6.80 20.82
C THR A 101 -1.50 5.37 20.39
N ALA A 102 -0.20 5.06 20.37
CA ALA A 102 0.27 3.69 20.14
C ALA A 102 -0.31 2.69 21.16
N GLN A 103 -0.55 3.12 22.40
CA GLN A 103 -1.19 2.28 23.42
C GLN A 103 -2.67 1.99 23.08
N ASN A 104 -3.41 2.97 22.54
CA ASN A 104 -4.78 2.74 22.08
C ASN A 104 -4.79 1.74 20.92
N LEU A 105 -3.91 1.92 19.93
CA LEU A 105 -3.80 1.00 18.78
C LEU A 105 -3.47 -0.43 19.22
N LYS A 106 -2.56 -0.61 20.19
CA LYS A 106 -2.23 -1.94 20.73
C LYS A 106 -3.44 -2.60 21.39
N LYS A 107 -4.20 -1.86 22.19
CA LYS A 107 -5.42 -2.37 22.83
C LYS A 107 -6.46 -2.80 21.80
N ILE A 108 -6.70 -1.99 20.76
CA ILE A 108 -7.60 -2.36 19.66
C ILE A 108 -7.13 -3.66 19.00
N LYS A 109 -5.82 -3.77 18.72
CA LYS A 109 -5.23 -4.95 18.09
C LYS A 109 -5.43 -6.23 18.90
N GLU A 110 -5.36 -6.15 20.22
CA GLU A 110 -5.57 -7.28 21.15
C GLU A 110 -7.05 -7.65 21.32
N THR A 111 -7.96 -6.71 21.05
CA THR A 111 -9.40 -6.87 21.28
C THR A 111 -10.14 -7.36 20.04
N VAL A 112 -9.64 -7.04 18.84
CA VAL A 112 -10.28 -7.45 17.57
C VAL A 112 -9.87 -8.89 17.20
N PRO A 113 -10.81 -9.86 17.14
CA PRO A 113 -10.49 -11.28 17.02
C PRO A 113 -9.85 -11.72 15.69
N SER A 114 -9.92 -10.89 14.63
CA SER A 114 -9.44 -11.23 13.28
C SER A 114 -7.92 -11.44 13.18
N LEU A 115 -7.16 -11.27 14.27
CA LEU A 115 -5.71 -11.50 14.34
C LEU A 115 -5.32 -12.80 15.04
N LEU A 116 -6.26 -13.51 15.69
CA LEU A 116 -5.98 -14.75 16.41
C LEU A 116 -5.94 -15.99 15.50
N TYR A 117 -6.48 -15.92 14.28
CA TYR A 117 -6.61 -17.08 13.37
C TYR A 117 -5.53 -17.21 12.28
N ASN A 118 -4.57 -16.28 12.19
CA ASN A 118 -3.53 -16.28 11.14
C ASN A 118 -2.11 -16.60 11.66
N GLN A 119 -1.97 -17.26 12.79
CA GLN A 119 -0.67 -17.86 13.14
C GLN A 119 -0.49 -19.16 12.36
N PRO A 120 0.63 -19.37 11.64
CA PRO A 120 0.89 -20.66 11.03
C PRO A 120 0.97 -21.71 12.14
N MET A 121 0.21 -22.79 11.99
CA MET A 121 0.39 -23.98 12.81
C MET A 121 1.80 -24.48 12.51
N GLU A 122 2.72 -24.33 13.48
CA GLU A 122 4.03 -24.97 13.41
C GLU A 122 3.82 -26.48 13.25
N GLY A 123 4.35 -27.04 12.17
CA GLY A 123 4.40 -28.47 11.86
C GLY A 123 5.81 -28.85 11.46
#